data_AF-A0A4U0RWD5-F1
#
_entry.id   AF-A0A4U0RWD5-F1
#
_cell.length_a   1.000
_cell.length_b   1.000
_cell.length_c   1.000
_cell.angle_alpha   90.00
_cell.angle_beta   90.00
_cell.angle_gamma   90.00
#
_symmetry.space_group_name_H-M   'P 1'
#
loop_
_entity.id
_entity.type
_entity.pdbx_description
1 polymer ?
#
loop_
_entity_poly.entity_id
_entity_poly.type
_entity_poly.pdbx_seq_one_letter_code
_entity_poly.pdbx_strand_id
1 'polypeptide(L)'
;MWAAYQVERWRDRLDKERGNPPRQKDKALQLARNALEHLDEAALVDDRAVAPPKEDGAKSDRFWSLRKLEGIDIGITDDTTFCGIERSDLHLRALEVVRTIENDLAEELLDQYAELLRGS
;
A
#
# COMPACT_ATOMS: atom_id res chain seq x y z
N MET A 1 -6.54 -3.04 -2.47
CA MET A 1 -5.55 -2.45 -1.54
C MET A 1 -4.22 -3.19 -1.57
N TRP A 2 -4.13 -4.44 -1.10
CA TRP A 2 -2.86 -5.20 -1.10
C TRP A 2 -2.23 -5.24 -2.48
N ALA A 3 -2.98 -5.69 -3.50
CA ALA A 3 -2.50 -5.72 -4.88
C ALA A 3 -2.04 -4.34 -5.37
N ALA A 4 -2.83 -3.28 -5.16
CA ALA A 4 -2.45 -1.92 -5.56
C ALA A 4 -1.13 -1.45 -4.92
N TYR A 5 -0.92 -1.72 -3.62
CA TYR A 5 0.35 -1.40 -2.97
C TYR A 5 1.51 -2.25 -3.49
N GLN A 6 1.28 -3.54 -3.80
CA GLN A 6 2.32 -4.35 -4.43
C GLN A 6 2.70 -3.77 -5.80
N VAL A 7 1.73 -3.40 -6.63
CA VAL A 7 1.97 -2.78 -7.94
C VAL A 7 2.73 -1.45 -7.79
N GLU A 8 2.41 -0.62 -6.80
CA GLU A 8 3.18 0.59 -6.47
C GLU A 8 4.66 0.27 -6.12
N ARG A 9 4.91 -0.79 -5.34
CA ARG A 9 6.29 -1.24 -5.04
C ARG A 9 7.02 -1.73 -6.28
N TRP A 10 6.33 -2.41 -7.19
CA TRP A 10 6.92 -2.87 -8.45
C TRP A 10 7.27 -1.68 -9.36
N ARG A 11 6.40 -0.67 -9.46
CA ARG A 11 6.70 0.58 -10.17
C ARG A 11 7.94 1.25 -9.58
N ASP A 12 7.97 1.49 -8.27
CA ASP A 12 9.10 2.16 -7.62
C ASP A 12 10.43 1.41 -7.83
N ARG A 13 10.37 0.08 -7.83
CA ARG A 13 11.54 -0.74 -8.16
C ARG A 13 11.97 -0.52 -9.60
N LEU A 14 11.04 -0.57 -10.54
CA LEU A 14 11.31 -0.35 -11.96
C LEU A 14 11.90 1.05 -12.21
N ASP A 15 11.34 2.08 -11.59
CA ASP A 15 11.84 3.45 -11.64
C ASP A 15 13.29 3.54 -11.13
N LYS A 16 13.59 2.89 -10.01
CA LYS A 16 14.94 2.80 -9.48
C LYS A 16 15.92 2.13 -10.46
N GLU A 17 15.54 1.02 -11.07
CA GLU A 17 16.38 0.32 -12.06
C GLU A 17 16.59 1.18 -13.33
N ARG A 18 15.63 2.06 -13.66
CA ARG A 18 15.70 3.02 -14.77
C ARG A 18 16.42 4.33 -14.42
N GLY A 19 16.84 4.53 -13.17
CA GLY A 19 17.47 5.78 -12.72
C GLY A 19 16.49 6.95 -12.52
N ASN A 20 15.18 6.67 -12.52
CA ASN A 20 14.15 7.67 -12.24
C ASN A 20 14.11 8.02 -10.74
N PRO A 21 13.71 9.24 -10.37
CA PRO A 21 13.56 9.62 -8.97
C PRO A 21 12.46 8.79 -8.30
N PRO A 22 12.61 8.46 -7.01
CA PRO A 22 11.61 7.70 -6.26
C PRO A 22 10.30 8.51 -6.18
N ARG A 23 9.19 7.85 -6.49
CA ARG A 23 7.86 8.46 -6.38
C ARG A 23 7.34 8.41 -4.94
N GLN A 24 6.44 9.33 -4.62
CA GLN A 24 5.79 9.33 -3.31
C GLN A 24 4.75 8.21 -3.25
N LYS A 25 4.93 7.28 -2.30
CA LYS A 25 3.98 6.21 -2.03
C LYS A 25 2.72 6.71 -1.33
N ASP A 26 1.58 6.07 -1.60
CA ASP A 26 0.38 6.28 -0.80
C ASP A 26 0.59 5.70 0.62
N LYS A 27 0.70 6.61 1.59
CA LYS A 27 0.96 6.27 2.99
C LYS A 27 -0.17 5.49 3.65
N ALA A 28 -1.42 5.68 3.20
CA ALA A 28 -2.57 4.97 3.74
C ALA A 28 -2.59 3.51 3.25
N LEU A 29 -2.34 3.28 1.96
CA LEU A 29 -2.20 1.93 1.40
C LEU A 29 -0.99 1.20 1.99
N GLN A 30 0.13 1.89 2.19
CA GLN A 30 1.29 1.34 2.88
C GLN A 30 0.94 0.90 4.31
N LEU A 31 0.27 1.77 5.06
CA LEU A 31 -0.10 1.52 6.45
C LEU A 31 -1.07 0.34 6.55
N ALA A 32 -2.12 0.33 5.71
CA ALA A 32 -3.09 -0.76 5.61
C ALA A 32 -2.42 -2.09 5.27
N ARG A 33 -1.54 -2.11 4.25
CA ARG A 33 -0.81 -3.32 3.87
C ARG A 33 0.09 -3.83 4.99
N ASN A 34 0.85 -2.96 5.64
CA ASN A 34 1.77 -3.36 6.69
C ASN A 34 1.03 -3.86 7.94
N ALA A 35 -0.14 -3.31 8.24
CA ALA A 35 -0.96 -3.82 9.33
C ALA A 35 -1.55 -5.20 9.00
N LEU A 36 -1.95 -5.43 7.74
CA LEU A 36 -2.41 -6.75 7.27
C LEU A 36 -1.29 -7.79 7.19
N GLU A 37 -0.03 -7.38 6.95
CA GLU A 37 1.12 -8.29 6.82
C GLU A 37 1.41 -9.08 8.10
N HIS A 38 1.11 -8.50 9.27
CA HIS A 38 1.40 -9.10 10.58
C HIS A 38 0.11 -9.45 11.34
N LEU A 39 -1.02 -9.57 10.64
CA LEU A 39 -2.32 -9.78 11.26
C LEU A 39 -2.44 -11.18 11.88
N ASP A 40 -1.79 -12.17 11.28
CA ASP A 40 -1.73 -13.55 11.77
C ASP A 40 -0.89 -13.69 13.05
N GLU A 41 0.08 -12.79 13.26
CA GLU A 41 0.90 -12.71 14.46
C GLU A 41 0.33 -11.75 15.53
N ALA A 42 -0.81 -11.09 15.26
CA ALA A 42 -1.42 -10.12 16.16
C ALA A 42 -2.08 -10.80 17.38
N ALA A 43 -2.17 -10.07 18.50
CA ALA A 43 -2.96 -10.51 19.63
C ALA A 43 -4.45 -10.23 19.35
N LEU A 44 -5.33 -11.17 19.69
CA LEU A 44 -6.78 -10.97 19.61
C LEU A 44 -7.30 -10.56 20.99
N VAL A 45 -7.85 -9.35 21.09
CA VAL A 45 -8.41 -8.78 22.33
C VAL A 45 -9.73 -8.10 21.99
N ASP A 46 -10.81 -8.50 22.65
CA ASP A 46 -12.15 -7.90 22.50
C ASP A 46 -12.57 -7.71 21.02
N ASP A 47 -12.51 -8.79 20.23
CA ASP A 47 -12.81 -8.82 18.79
C ASP A 47 -11.93 -7.90 17.91
N ARG A 48 -10.77 -7.46 18.43
CA ARG A 48 -9.79 -6.65 17.71
C ARG A 48 -8.45 -7.37 17.60
N ALA A 49 -7.84 -7.30 16.42
CA ALA A 49 -6.42 -7.57 16.26
C ALA A 49 -5.63 -6.36 16.74
N VAL A 50 -4.85 -6.54 17.80
CA VAL A 50 -4.00 -5.50 18.37
C VAL A 50 -2.53 -5.93 18.35
N ALA A 51 -1.64 -4.94 18.30
CA ALA A 51 -0.22 -5.21 18.39
C ALA A 51 0.12 -5.83 19.76
N PRO A 52 0.82 -6.98 19.81
CA PRO A 52 1.29 -7.53 21.08
C PRO A 52 2.22 -6.53 21.79
N PRO A 53 2.50 -6.72 23.09
CA PRO A 53 3.51 -5.90 23.79
C PRO A 53 4.83 -5.87 23.01
N LYS A 54 5.48 -4.71 22.99
CA LYS A 54 6.77 -4.58 22.31
C LYS A 54 7.81 -5.35 23.12
N GLU A 55 8.58 -6.22 22.47
CA GLU A 55 9.69 -6.92 23.11
C GLU A 55 10.79 -5.92 23.52
N ASP A 56 11.27 -6.04 24.75
CA ASP A 56 12.36 -5.22 25.26
C ASP A 56 13.65 -5.45 24.45
N GLY A 57 14.25 -4.36 23.99
CA GLY A 57 15.48 -4.40 23.17
C GLY A 57 15.29 -4.64 21.67
N ALA A 58 14.04 -4.75 21.18
CA ALA A 58 13.77 -4.89 19.75
C ALA A 58 14.22 -3.64 18.95
N LYS A 59 15.08 -3.85 17.96
CA LYS A 59 15.61 -2.79 17.07
C LYS A 59 14.56 -2.19 16.13
N SER A 60 13.50 -2.94 15.83
CA SER A 60 12.39 -2.51 14.97
C SER A 60 11.06 -2.97 15.56
N ASP A 61 10.01 -2.20 15.30
CA ASP A 61 8.64 -2.56 15.69
C ASP A 61 7.88 -3.03 14.45
N ARG A 62 7.87 -4.35 14.21
CA ARG A 62 7.16 -4.94 13.06
C ARG A 62 5.65 -4.67 13.13
N PHE A 63 5.10 -4.53 14.34
CA PHE A 63 3.70 -4.19 14.58
C PHE A 63 3.44 -2.68 14.60
N TRP A 64 4.40 -1.83 14.20
CA TRP A 64 4.25 -0.38 14.23
C TRP A 64 2.99 0.11 13.53
N SER A 65 2.66 -0.49 12.38
CA SER A 65 1.46 -0.12 11.61
C SER A 65 0.19 -0.45 12.38
N LEU A 66 0.14 -1.63 13.02
CA LEU A 66 -1.00 -2.05 13.83
C LEU A 66 -1.14 -1.18 15.10
N ARG A 67 -0.02 -0.77 15.73
CA ARG A 67 -0.04 0.20 16.84
C ARG A 67 -0.52 1.57 16.41
N LYS A 68 -0.06 2.06 15.26
CA LYS A 68 -0.45 3.36 14.71
C LYS A 68 -1.93 3.43 14.34
N LEU A 69 -2.51 2.29 13.99
CA LEU A 69 -3.94 2.14 13.71
C LEU A 69 -4.76 1.85 14.97
N GLU A 70 -4.11 1.70 16.13
CA GLU A 70 -4.75 1.35 17.40
C GLU A 70 -5.51 0.01 17.32
N GLY A 71 -5.01 -0.90 16.49
CA GLY A 71 -5.63 -2.20 16.20
C GLY A 71 -6.57 -2.17 15.00
N ILE A 72 -7.15 -3.34 14.71
CA ILE A 72 -8.10 -3.56 13.62
C ILE A 72 -9.26 -4.35 14.18
N ASP A 73 -10.48 -3.88 13.99
CA ASP A 73 -11.68 -4.63 14.33
C ASP A 73 -11.81 -5.87 13.44
N ILE A 74 -11.87 -7.05 14.04
CA ILE A 74 -12.15 -8.34 13.39
C ILE A 74 -13.64 -8.63 13.56
N GLY A 75 -14.47 -7.70 13.09
CA GLY A 75 -15.92 -7.85 13.05
C GLY A 75 -16.38 -8.30 11.67
N ILE A 76 -17.27 -9.31 11.61
CA ILE A 76 -18.19 -9.48 10.47
C ILE A 76 -19.36 -8.52 10.71
N THR A 77 -19.07 -7.23 10.72
CA THR A 77 -20.10 -6.20 10.79
C THR A 77 -20.01 -5.34 9.53
N ASP A 78 -21.13 -4.73 9.15
CA ASP A 78 -21.23 -3.80 8.01
C ASP A 78 -20.44 -2.50 8.23
N ASP A 79 -19.44 -2.51 9.11
CA ASP A 79 -18.57 -1.38 9.38
C ASP A 79 -17.88 -0.96 8.09
N THR A 80 -18.17 0.27 7.66
CA THR A 80 -17.66 0.85 6.42
C THR A 80 -16.21 1.27 6.54
N THR A 81 -15.60 1.12 7.70
CA THR A 81 -14.22 1.53 7.96
C THR A 81 -13.26 0.35 7.99
N PHE A 82 -12.01 0.63 7.66
CA PHE A 82 -10.86 -0.26 7.84
C PHE A 82 -9.75 0.60 8.44
N CYS A 83 -9.42 0.32 9.71
CA CYS A 83 -8.40 1.07 10.46
C CYS A 83 -8.69 2.59 10.54
N GLY A 84 -9.95 2.96 10.77
CA GLY A 84 -10.38 4.37 10.84
C GLY A 84 -10.44 5.11 9.50
N ILE A 85 -10.22 4.42 8.38
CA ILE A 85 -10.37 4.96 7.02
C ILE A 85 -11.59 4.33 6.38
N GLU A 86 -12.44 5.10 5.70
CA GLU A 86 -13.54 4.52 4.94
C GLU A 86 -13.03 3.55 3.86
N ARG A 87 -13.68 2.39 3.72
CA ARG A 87 -13.35 1.37 2.72
C ARG A 87 -13.50 1.92 1.30
N SER A 88 -14.48 2.79 1.07
CA SER A 88 -14.68 3.56 -0.17
C SER A 88 -13.44 4.38 -0.52
N ASP A 89 -12.93 5.15 0.43
CA ASP A 89 -11.73 5.98 0.25
C ASP A 89 -10.49 5.14 -0.04
N LEU A 90 -10.32 4.02 0.68
CA LEU A 90 -9.23 3.08 0.42
C LEU A 90 -9.32 2.44 -0.97
N HIS A 91 -10.54 2.15 -1.43
CA HIS A 91 -10.78 1.65 -2.78
C HIS A 91 -10.44 2.69 -3.84
N LEU A 92 -10.90 3.95 -3.66
CA LEU A 92 -10.59 5.05 -4.57
C LEU A 92 -9.09 5.31 -4.67
N ARG A 93 -8.37 5.33 -3.54
CA ARG A 93 -6.90 5.46 -3.51
C ARG A 93 -6.21 4.32 -4.26
N ALA A 94 -6.66 3.09 -4.03
CA ALA A 94 -6.10 1.93 -4.72
C ALA A 94 -6.33 2.00 -6.24
N LEU A 95 -7.51 2.45 -6.67
CA LEU A 95 -7.83 2.65 -8.07
C LEU A 95 -6.98 3.77 -8.70
N GLU A 96 -6.79 4.87 -7.98
CA GLU A 96 -5.99 6.01 -8.44
C GLU A 96 -4.52 5.63 -8.66
N VAL A 97 -3.95 4.83 -7.75
CA VAL A 97 -2.60 4.28 -7.93
C VAL A 97 -2.51 3.46 -9.21
N VAL A 98 -3.47 2.56 -9.46
CA VAL A 98 -3.49 1.73 -10.68
C VAL A 98 -3.61 2.61 -11.93
N ARG A 99 -4.54 3.57 -11.93
CA ARG A 99 -4.74 4.50 -13.07
C ARG A 99 -3.51 5.33 -13.38
N THR A 100 -2.82 5.81 -12.35
CA THR A 100 -1.59 6.59 -12.53
C THR A 100 -0.54 5.73 -13.25
N ILE A 101 -0.39 4.47 -12.85
CA ILE A 101 0.56 3.53 -13.45
C ILE A 101 0.16 3.18 -14.89
N GLU A 102 -1.13 2.99 -15.15
CA GLU A 102 -1.63 2.75 -16.51
C GLU A 102 -1.37 3.94 -17.43
N ASN A 103 -1.60 5.16 -16.93
CA ASN A 103 -1.32 6.39 -17.67
C ASN A 103 0.18 6.55 -17.94
N ASP A 104 1.04 6.35 -16.93
CA ASP A 104 2.51 6.38 -17.07
C ASP A 104 2.96 5.42 -18.21
N LEU A 105 2.44 4.19 -18.21
CA LEU A 105 2.77 3.18 -19.23
C LEU A 105 2.25 3.55 -20.63
N ALA A 106 1.06 4.15 -20.71
CA ALA A 106 0.49 4.61 -21.98
C ALA A 106 1.32 5.76 -22.58
N GLU A 107 1.77 6.70 -21.76
CA GLU A 107 2.67 7.78 -22.17
C GLU A 107 4.02 7.23 -22.67
N GLU A 108 4.65 6.30 -21.92
CA GLU A 108 5.89 5.64 -22.34
C GLU A 108 5.75 4.94 -23.71
N LEU A 109 4.60 4.30 -23.98
CA LEU A 109 4.34 3.64 -25.26
C LEU A 109 4.17 4.64 -26.40
N LEU A 110 3.49 5.77 -26.15
CA LEU A 110 3.33 6.83 -27.15
C LEU A 110 4.66 7.46 -27.51
N ASP A 111 5.52 7.72 -26.52
CA ASP A 111 6.86 8.27 -26.73
C ASP A 111 7.73 7.33 -27.56
N GLN A 112 7.75 6.02 -27.23
CA GLN A 112 8.47 5.01 -28.01
C GLN A 112 7.99 4.93 -29.47
N TYR A 113 6.67 5.01 -29.68
CA TYR A 113 6.11 4.99 -31.03
C TYR A 113 6.47 6.26 -31.82
N ALA A 114 6.48 7.43 -31.16
CA ALA A 114 6.91 8.68 -31.77
C ALA A 114 8.40 8.65 -32.16
N GLU A 115 9.26 8.06 -31.33
CA GLU A 115 10.68 7.86 -31.65
C GLU A 115 10.89 6.95 -32.85
N LEU A 116 10.16 5.82 -32.93
CA LEU A 116 10.20 4.91 -34.08
C LEU A 116 9.80 5.60 -35.38
N LEU A 117 8.77 6.44 -35.35
CA LEU A 117 8.32 7.21 -36.52
C LEU A 117 9.28 8.33 -36.92
N ARG A 118 10.07 8.88 -35.99
CA ARG A 118 11.08 9.93 -36.27
C ARG A 118 12.42 9.35 -36.73
N GLY A 119 12.71 8.10 -36.39
CA GLY A 119 13.92 7.38 -36.80
C GLY A 119 13.78 6.58 -38.11
N SER A 120 12.57 6.53 -38.69
CA SER A 120 12.25 5.97 -40.02
C SER A 120 12.24 7.05 -41.10
#